data_AF-A0A840HI97-F1
#
_entry.id   AF-A0A840HI97-F1
#
_cell.length_a   1.000
_cell.length_b   1.000
_cell.length_c   1.000
_cell.angle_alpha   90.00
_cell.angle_beta   90.00
_cell.angle_gamma   90.00
#
_symmetry.space_group_name_H-M   'P 1'
#
loop_
_entity.id
_entity.type
_entity.pdbx_description
1 polymer ?
#
loop_
_entity_poly.entity_id
_entity_poly.type
_entity_poly.pdbx_seq_one_letter_code
_entity_poly.pdbx_strand_id
1 'polypeptide(L)'
;MTPIEAIKHWYVSLDDELQSDIAYMFVSLTLGDCQLSPAAAVRRLLQWFDLRGAGTEYEDALAAVMFRASFEYMFADRFTAAGWTFPEQLFKDVIREAAEGKEASKFATSAFRLLRNLPDRKTKWREAGENWNALVNSVLNDDALKQWTHEQFLASDFGPRQD
;
A
#
# COMPACT_ATOMS: atom_id res chain seq x y z
N MET A 1 -2.37 -19.41 4.67
CA MET A 1 -2.15 -17.95 4.71
C MET A 1 -3.36 -17.32 4.03
N THR A 2 -3.99 -16.32 4.64
CA THR A 2 -5.15 -15.63 4.03
C THR A 2 -4.68 -14.56 3.05
N PRO A 3 -5.53 -14.08 2.12
CA PRO A 3 -5.19 -13.00 1.20
C PRO A 3 -4.65 -11.75 1.92
N ILE A 4 -5.28 -11.31 3.00
CA ILE A 4 -4.81 -10.12 3.74
C ILE A 4 -3.47 -10.35 4.44
N GLU A 5 -3.23 -11.55 4.96
CA GLU A 5 -1.95 -11.89 5.60
C GLU A 5 -0.82 -11.93 4.56
N ALA A 6 -1.11 -12.37 3.33
CA ALA A 6 -0.15 -12.33 2.22
C ALA A 6 0.24 -10.88 1.87
N ILE A 7 -0.74 -9.96 1.82
CA ILE A 7 -0.49 -8.53 1.61
C ILE A 7 0.33 -7.95 2.77
N LYS A 8 -0.05 -8.26 4.01
CA LYS A 8 0.68 -7.81 5.20
C LYS A 8 2.13 -8.27 5.18
N HIS A 9 2.39 -9.54 4.86
CA HIS A 9 3.74 -10.09 4.72
C HIS A 9 4.57 -9.36 3.67
N TRP A 10 3.99 -9.08 2.50
CA TRP A 10 4.66 -8.25 1.48
C TRP A 10 4.94 -6.84 2.02
N TYR A 11 3.95 -6.20 2.64
CA TYR A 11 4.08 -4.84 3.15
C TYR A 11 5.19 -4.72 4.22
N VAL A 12 5.25 -5.64 5.19
CA VAL A 12 6.29 -5.60 6.24
C VAL A 12 7.70 -5.94 5.74
N SER A 13 7.80 -6.52 4.53
CA SER A 13 9.10 -6.78 3.89
C SER A 13 9.70 -5.55 3.21
N LEU A 14 8.89 -4.51 2.99
CA LEU A 14 9.34 -3.24 2.41
C LEU A 14 10.19 -2.46 3.40
N ASP A 15 11.04 -1.57 2.90
CA ASP A 15 11.75 -0.64 3.78
C ASP A 15 10.81 0.41 4.40
N ASP A 16 11.22 0.97 5.54
CA ASP A 16 10.43 1.90 6.35
C ASP A 16 9.89 3.10 5.57
N GLU A 17 10.60 3.53 4.53
CA GLU A 17 10.23 4.69 3.72
C GLU A 17 9.05 4.34 2.79
N LEU A 18 9.10 3.19 2.12
CA LEU A 18 8.00 2.68 1.31
C LEU A 18 6.77 2.33 2.17
N GLN A 19 7.00 1.70 3.33
CA GLN A 19 5.92 1.44 4.29
C GLN A 19 5.20 2.73 4.67
N SER A 20 5.96 3.78 4.97
CA SER A 20 5.42 5.09 5.34
C SER A 20 4.63 5.74 4.20
N ASP A 21 5.13 5.70 2.96
CA ASP A 21 4.44 6.26 1.79
C ASP A 21 3.09 5.56 1.56
N ILE A 22 3.10 4.23 1.56
CA ILE A 22 1.91 3.40 1.35
C ILE A 22 0.89 3.63 2.47
N ALA A 23 1.34 3.55 3.73
CA ALA A 23 0.46 3.70 4.87
C ALA A 23 -0.18 5.08 4.93
N TYR A 24 0.59 6.15 4.70
CA TYR A 24 0.06 7.51 4.74
C TYR A 24 -1.05 7.69 3.70
N MET A 25 -0.84 7.24 2.48
CA MET A 25 -1.81 7.39 1.39
C MET A 25 -3.02 6.48 1.58
N PHE A 26 -2.82 5.21 1.93
CA PHE A 26 -3.93 4.28 2.15
C PHE A 26 -4.81 4.72 3.32
N VAL A 27 -4.21 5.06 4.46
CA VAL A 27 -4.97 5.47 5.65
C VAL A 27 -5.69 6.79 5.42
N SER A 28 -5.06 7.77 4.75
CA SER A 28 -5.69 9.06 4.47
C SER A 28 -6.79 8.96 3.42
N LEU A 29 -6.55 8.28 2.30
CA LEU A 29 -7.47 8.29 1.15
C LEU A 29 -8.49 7.15 1.16
N THR A 30 -8.12 5.98 1.68
CA THR A 30 -9.02 4.81 1.70
C THR A 30 -9.77 4.72 3.01
N LEU A 31 -9.12 5.01 4.15
CA LEU A 31 -9.76 4.95 5.46
C LEU A 31 -10.32 6.29 5.94
N GLY A 32 -9.99 7.40 5.25
CA GLY A 32 -10.42 8.75 5.63
C GLY A 32 -9.79 9.24 6.94
N ASP A 33 -8.67 8.65 7.36
CA ASP A 33 -8.02 8.89 8.64
C ASP A 33 -6.68 9.62 8.41
N CYS A 34 -6.68 10.94 8.53
CA CYS A 34 -5.47 11.74 8.28
C CYS A 34 -4.50 11.64 9.46
N GLN A 35 -3.56 10.70 9.39
CA GLN A 35 -2.51 10.53 10.39
C GLN A 35 -1.38 11.55 10.19
N LEU A 36 -1.07 12.33 11.22
CA LEU A 36 -0.09 13.43 11.14
C LEU A 36 1.38 12.98 11.17
N SER A 37 1.66 11.70 11.50
CA SER A 37 3.03 11.17 11.53
C SER A 37 3.15 9.87 10.74
N PRO A 38 4.28 9.64 10.03
CA PRO A 38 4.53 8.39 9.29
C PRO A 38 4.38 7.15 10.16
N ALA A 39 4.96 7.15 11.36
CA ALA A 39 4.88 6.02 12.28
C ALA A 39 3.43 5.73 12.75
N ALA A 40 2.60 6.76 12.91
CA ALA A 40 1.19 6.55 13.25
C ALA A 40 0.41 5.95 12.08
N ALA A 41 0.67 6.41 10.84
CA ALA A 41 0.07 5.82 9.64
C ALA A 41 0.45 4.33 9.50
N VAL A 42 1.73 3.99 9.64
CA VAL A 42 2.22 2.60 9.57
C VAL A 42 1.54 1.73 10.63
N ARG A 43 1.51 2.18 11.89
CA ARG A 43 0.79 1.45 12.95
C ARG A 43 -0.70 1.29 12.64
N ARG A 44 -1.34 2.33 12.10
CA ARG A 44 -2.76 2.30 11.76
C ARG A 44 -3.07 1.31 10.65
N LEU A 45 -2.21 1.23 9.63
CA LEU A 45 -2.33 0.24 8.56
C LEU A 45 -2.09 -1.18 9.08
N LEU A 46 -1.08 -1.40 9.93
CA LEU A 46 -0.86 -2.71 10.56
C LEU A 46 -2.06 -3.16 11.40
N GLN A 47 -2.62 -2.27 12.21
CA GLN A 47 -3.87 -2.55 12.94
C GLN A 47 -5.05 -2.85 12.02
N TRP A 48 -5.11 -2.21 10.85
CA TRP A 48 -6.12 -2.50 9.86
C TRP A 48 -5.94 -3.91 9.28
N PHE A 49 -4.71 -4.34 8.97
CA PHE A 49 -4.45 -5.73 8.56
C PHE A 49 -4.84 -6.72 9.66
N ASP A 50 -4.45 -6.49 10.91
CA ASP A 50 -4.76 -7.38 12.03
C ASP A 50 -6.27 -7.51 12.25
N LEU A 51 -7.00 -6.40 12.19
CA LEU A 51 -8.46 -6.39 12.32
C LEU A 51 -9.13 -7.18 11.20
N ARG A 52 -8.66 -7.02 9.95
CA ARG A 52 -9.25 -7.68 8.78
C ARG A 52 -8.89 -9.16 8.70
N GLY A 53 -7.69 -9.55 9.13
CA GLY A 53 -7.28 -10.96 9.22
C GLY A 53 -7.96 -11.73 10.35
N ALA A 54 -8.50 -11.04 11.36
CA ALA A 54 -9.32 -11.63 12.42
C ALA A 54 -10.83 -11.64 12.10
N GLY A 55 -11.22 -11.09 10.94
CA GLY A 55 -12.60 -11.04 10.50
C GLY A 55 -13.08 -12.37 9.92
N THR A 56 -14.28 -12.33 9.35
CA THR A 56 -14.83 -13.43 8.54
C THR A 56 -14.09 -13.56 7.21
N GLU A 57 -14.27 -14.69 6.53
CA GLU A 57 -13.54 -14.99 5.31
C GLU A 57 -13.96 -14.06 4.16
N TYR A 58 -15.23 -13.66 4.09
CA TYR A 58 -15.65 -12.65 3.11
C TYR A 58 -15.06 -11.25 3.40
N GLU A 59 -14.85 -10.90 4.68
CA GLU A 59 -14.22 -9.63 5.06
C GLU A 59 -12.73 -9.59 4.68
N ASP A 60 -12.01 -10.71 4.82
CA ASP A 60 -10.60 -10.83 4.42
C ASP A 60 -10.45 -10.64 2.90
N ALA A 61 -11.23 -11.39 2.11
CA ALA A 61 -11.19 -11.27 0.64
C ALA A 61 -11.57 -9.86 0.17
N LEU A 62 -12.61 -9.26 0.75
CA LEU A 62 -13.02 -7.89 0.41
C LEU A 62 -11.93 -6.87 0.79
N ALA A 63 -11.29 -7.04 1.95
CA ALA A 63 -10.18 -6.19 2.36
C ALA A 63 -8.99 -6.31 1.40
N ALA A 64 -8.67 -7.53 0.94
CA ALA A 64 -7.61 -7.74 -0.04
C ALA A 64 -7.91 -7.06 -1.38
N VAL A 65 -9.15 -7.15 -1.87
CA VAL A 65 -9.59 -6.43 -3.09
C VAL A 65 -9.47 -4.92 -2.89
N MET A 66 -9.95 -4.39 -1.76
CA MET A 66 -9.87 -2.96 -1.45
C MET A 66 -8.42 -2.49 -1.40
N PHE A 67 -7.54 -3.21 -0.71
CA PHE A 67 -6.13 -2.85 -0.64
C PHE A 67 -5.49 -2.88 -2.01
N ARG A 68 -5.70 -3.93 -2.79
CA ARG A 68 -5.16 -4.07 -4.15
C ARG A 68 -5.57 -2.89 -5.03
N ALA A 69 -6.86 -2.60 -5.11
CA ALA A 69 -7.39 -1.52 -5.93
C ALA A 69 -6.87 -0.14 -5.50
N SER A 70 -6.87 0.14 -4.19
CA SER A 70 -6.35 1.39 -3.66
C SER A 70 -4.85 1.54 -3.95
N PHE A 71 -4.07 0.50 -3.70
CA PHE A 71 -2.62 0.53 -3.90
C PHE A 71 -2.26 0.72 -5.38
N GLU A 72 -2.89 -0.02 -6.29
CA GLU A 72 -2.65 0.10 -7.73
C GLU A 72 -3.04 1.49 -8.26
N TYR A 73 -4.19 2.01 -7.81
CA TYR A 73 -4.62 3.36 -8.16
C TYR A 73 -3.60 4.44 -7.74
N MET A 74 -3.00 4.29 -6.56
CA MET A 74 -2.10 5.32 -6.00
C MET A 74 -0.65 5.18 -6.46
N PHE A 75 -0.18 3.96 -6.73
CA PHE A 75 1.26 3.67 -6.79
C PHE A 75 1.72 2.83 -7.97
N ALA A 76 0.83 2.26 -8.80
CA ALA A 76 1.26 1.42 -9.92
C ALA A 76 2.20 2.15 -10.89
N ASP A 77 2.06 3.46 -11.04
CA ASP A 77 2.93 4.29 -11.87
C ASP A 77 4.39 4.31 -11.36
N ARG A 78 4.60 4.24 -10.03
CA ARG A 78 5.90 4.31 -9.35
C ARG A 78 6.83 3.14 -9.69
N PHE A 79 6.31 2.05 -10.25
CA PHE A 79 7.13 0.91 -10.70
C PHE A 79 7.93 1.24 -11.96
N THR A 80 7.54 2.30 -12.68
CA THR A 80 8.17 2.71 -13.93
C THR A 80 8.96 4.00 -13.73
N ALA A 81 10.01 4.22 -14.54
CA ALA A 81 10.76 5.47 -14.50
C ALA A 81 9.88 6.69 -14.81
N ALA A 82 8.90 6.54 -15.71
CA ALA A 82 8.00 7.61 -16.12
C ALA A 82 7.10 8.11 -14.97
N GLY A 83 6.63 7.21 -14.10
CA GLY A 83 5.81 7.56 -12.94
C GLY A 83 6.52 8.45 -11.93
N TRP A 84 7.84 8.61 -11.99
CA TRP A 84 8.56 9.51 -11.09
C TRP A 84 8.65 10.96 -11.56
N THR A 85 8.20 11.26 -12.79
CA THR A 85 8.28 12.62 -13.35
C THR A 85 7.53 13.63 -12.49
N PHE A 86 6.29 13.30 -12.08
CA PHE A 86 5.47 14.20 -11.26
C PHE A 86 6.04 14.39 -9.83
N PRO A 87 6.37 13.33 -9.05
CA PRO A 87 6.99 13.50 -7.73
C PRO A 87 8.30 14.28 -7.77
N GLU A 88 9.16 14.01 -8.75
CA GLU A 88 10.44 14.69 -8.87
C GLU A 88 10.24 16.19 -9.10
N GLN A 89 9.28 16.57 -9.95
CA GLN A 89 8.94 17.96 -10.19
C GLN A 89 8.33 18.61 -8.94
N LEU A 90 7.42 17.92 -8.26
CA LEU A 90 6.80 18.40 -7.03
C LEU A 90 7.85 18.69 -5.94
N PHE A 91 8.83 17.82 -5.74
CA PHE A 91 9.90 18.07 -4.77
C PHE A 91 10.75 19.29 -5.13
N LYS A 92 11.08 19.48 -6.41
CA LYS A 92 11.80 20.66 -6.90
C LYS A 92 10.99 21.94 -6.66
N ASP A 93 9.68 21.90 -6.91
CA ASP A 93 8.80 23.04 -6.72
C ASP A 93 8.67 23.42 -5.23
N VAL A 94 8.51 22.45 -4.32
CA VAL A 94 8.48 22.69 -2.87
C VAL A 94 9.78 23.34 -2.38
N ILE A 95 10.95 22.87 -2.87
CA ILE A 95 12.25 23.45 -2.50
C ILE A 95 12.37 24.88 -3.02
N ARG A 96 11.93 25.15 -4.26
CA ARG A 96 11.94 26.50 -4.84
C ARG A 96 11.04 27.46 -4.04
N GLU A 97 9.81 27.05 -3.76
CA GLU A 97 8.86 27.87 -3.00
C GLU A 97 9.36 28.18 -1.58
N ALA A 98 10.04 27.23 -0.95
CA ALA A 98 10.67 27.44 0.35
C ALA A 98 11.80 28.48 0.29
N ALA A 99 12.61 28.48 -0.77
CA ALA A 99 13.67 29.48 -0.97
C ALA A 99 13.11 30.89 -1.20
N GLU A 100 11.88 30.99 -1.71
CA GLU A 100 11.13 32.25 -1.87
C GLU A 100 10.46 32.74 -0.57
N GLY A 101 10.65 32.04 0.56
CA GLY A 101 10.11 32.43 1.87
C GLY A 101 8.63 32.08 2.08
N LYS A 102 8.07 31.17 1.27
CA LYS A 102 6.67 30.72 1.40
C LYS A 102 6.50 29.65 2.50
N GLU A 103 5.24 29.33 2.81
CA GLU A 103 4.84 28.28 3.78
C GLU A 103 5.45 26.89 3.50
N ALA A 104 5.98 26.67 2.29
CA ALA A 104 6.71 25.45 1.91
C ALA A 104 8.00 25.20 2.71
N SER A 105 8.51 26.20 3.44
CA SER A 105 9.73 26.08 4.27
C SER A 105 9.69 24.91 5.26
N LYS A 106 8.51 24.58 5.80
CA LYS A 106 8.30 23.44 6.73
C LYS A 106 8.54 22.07 6.09
N PHE A 107 8.36 21.96 4.78
CA PHE A 107 8.48 20.71 4.01
C PHE A 107 9.78 20.63 3.20
N ALA A 108 10.48 21.75 3.02
CA ALA A 108 11.68 21.86 2.19
C ALA A 108 12.78 20.85 2.55
N THR A 109 13.06 20.68 3.84
CA THR A 109 14.07 19.71 4.33
C THR A 109 13.70 18.29 3.94
N SER A 110 12.43 17.91 4.08
CA SER A 110 11.93 16.59 3.70
C SER A 110 11.97 16.42 2.18
N ALA A 111 11.50 17.41 1.41
CA ALA A 111 11.54 17.39 -0.05
C ALA A 111 12.98 17.28 -0.59
N PHE A 112 13.95 17.98 0.01
CA PHE A 112 15.36 17.89 -0.35
C PHE A 112 15.92 16.49 -0.09
N ARG A 113 15.61 15.90 1.08
CA ARG A 113 16.02 14.52 1.41
C ARG A 113 15.45 13.52 0.41
N LEU A 114 14.15 13.64 0.09
CA LEU A 114 13.47 12.77 -0.87
C LEU A 114 14.06 12.89 -2.28
N LEU A 115 14.34 14.12 -2.73
CA LEU A 115 14.94 14.38 -4.03
C LEU A 115 16.38 13.84 -4.11
N ARG A 116 17.18 14.01 -3.06
CA ARG A 116 18.55 13.48 -2.99
C ARG A 116 18.58 11.96 -3.06
N ASN A 117 17.63 11.30 -2.42
CA ASN A 117 17.55 9.83 -2.37
C ASN A 117 16.73 9.23 -3.54
N LEU A 118 16.31 10.05 -4.51
CA LEU A 118 15.40 9.63 -5.56
C LEU A 118 15.88 8.42 -6.40
N PRO A 119 17.17 8.29 -6.77
CA PRO A 119 17.63 7.11 -7.52
C PRO A 119 17.48 5.80 -6.74
N ASP A 120 17.76 5.81 -5.44
CA ASP A 120 17.59 4.66 -4.55
C ASP A 120 16.10 4.32 -4.39
N ARG A 121 15.26 5.33 -4.16
CA ARG A 121 13.80 5.18 -4.09
C ARG A 121 13.20 4.58 -5.35
N LYS A 122 13.63 5.04 -6.54
CA LYS A 122 13.20 4.50 -7.84
C LYS A 122 13.50 3.00 -7.96
N THR A 123 14.63 2.55 -7.41
CA THR A 123 15.05 1.15 -7.41
C THR A 123 14.19 0.31 -6.48
N LYS A 124 14.05 0.75 -5.21
CA LYS A 124 13.21 0.08 -4.20
C LYS A 124 11.75 -0.07 -4.64
N TRP A 125 11.17 0.98 -5.22
CA TRP A 125 9.80 0.91 -5.74
C TRP A 125 9.64 -0.05 -6.92
N ARG A 126 10.66 -0.19 -7.77
CA ARG A 126 10.63 -1.18 -8.85
C ARG A 126 10.65 -2.60 -8.28
N GLU A 127 11.56 -2.89 -7.35
CA GLU A 127 11.65 -4.19 -6.68
C GLU A 127 10.37 -4.53 -5.91
N ALA A 128 9.82 -3.55 -5.17
CA ALA A 128 8.53 -3.69 -4.50
C ALA A 128 7.39 -4.00 -5.48
N GLY A 129 7.41 -3.36 -6.65
CA GLY A 129 6.44 -3.60 -7.74
C GLY A 129 6.57 -4.98 -8.38
N GLU A 130 7.79 -5.49 -8.58
CA GLU A 130 8.01 -6.85 -9.08
C GLU A 130 7.44 -7.89 -8.10
N ASN A 131 7.74 -7.74 -6.80
CA ASN A 131 7.22 -8.61 -5.75
C ASN A 131 5.69 -8.49 -5.60
N TRP A 132 5.16 -7.27 -5.72
CA TRP A 132 3.71 -7.02 -5.71
C TRP A 132 3.03 -7.71 -6.89
N ASN A 133 3.56 -7.58 -8.10
CA ASN A 133 3.00 -8.21 -9.29
C ASN A 133 3.04 -9.74 -9.19
N ALA A 134 4.11 -10.31 -8.62
CA ALA A 134 4.17 -11.75 -8.36
C ALA A 134 3.08 -12.19 -7.36
N LEU A 135 2.85 -11.41 -6.30
CA LEU A 135 1.79 -11.66 -5.33
C LEU A 135 0.39 -11.54 -5.96
N VAL A 136 0.16 -10.51 -6.78
CA VAL A 136 -1.11 -10.32 -7.51
C VAL A 136 -1.36 -11.46 -8.48
N ASN A 137 -0.38 -11.85 -9.27
CA ASN A 137 -0.56 -12.92 -10.26
C ASN A 137 -0.73 -14.31 -9.62
N SER A 138 -0.41 -14.48 -8.33
CA SER A 138 -0.53 -15.77 -7.63
C SER A 138 -1.73 -15.83 -6.68
N VAL A 139 -1.71 -15.04 -5.61
CA VAL A 139 -2.64 -15.16 -4.47
C VAL A 139 -3.78 -14.14 -4.55
N LEU A 140 -3.54 -12.98 -5.17
CA LEU A 140 -4.50 -11.87 -5.18
C LEU A 140 -5.18 -11.65 -6.53
N ASN A 141 -5.05 -12.56 -7.50
CA ASN A 141 -5.80 -12.46 -8.76
C ASN A 141 -7.27 -12.79 -8.51
N ASP A 142 -8.14 -12.36 -9.43
CA ASP A 142 -9.59 -12.48 -9.25
C ASP A 142 -10.06 -13.93 -9.09
N ASP A 143 -9.42 -14.88 -9.77
CA ASP A 143 -9.78 -16.29 -9.71
C ASP A 143 -9.33 -16.93 -8.39
N ALA A 144 -8.11 -16.62 -7.94
CA ALA A 144 -7.57 -17.07 -6.65
C ALA A 144 -8.42 -16.55 -5.48
N LEU A 145 -8.82 -15.27 -5.52
CA LEU A 145 -9.67 -14.69 -4.48
C LEU A 145 -11.06 -15.33 -4.46
N LYS A 146 -11.70 -15.51 -5.63
CA LYS A 146 -13.01 -16.18 -5.73
C LYS A 146 -12.94 -17.62 -5.24
N GLN A 147 -11.91 -18.36 -5.66
CA GLN A 147 -11.70 -19.74 -5.24
C GLN A 147 -11.52 -19.82 -3.73
N TRP A 148 -10.65 -18.98 -3.15
CA TRP A 148 -10.41 -18.96 -1.71
C TRP A 148 -11.70 -18.64 -0.94
N THR A 149 -12.46 -17.62 -1.33
CA THR A 149 -13.75 -17.29 -0.69
C THR A 149 -14.74 -18.45 -0.80
N HIS A 150 -14.81 -19.13 -1.94
CA HIS A 150 -15.68 -20.29 -2.14
C HIS A 150 -15.29 -21.48 -1.24
N GLU A 151 -14.00 -21.81 -1.17
CA GLU A 151 -13.47 -22.87 -0.31
C GLU A 151 -13.78 -22.60 1.16
N GLN A 152 -13.59 -21.35 1.62
CA GLN A 152 -13.93 -20.97 2.99
C GLN A 152 -15.44 -21.06 3.26
N PHE A 153 -16.27 -20.62 2.31
CA PHE A 153 -17.73 -20.77 2.43
C PHE A 153 -18.14 -22.25 2.58
N LEU A 154 -17.57 -23.15 1.78
CA LEU A 154 -17.84 -24.58 1.88
C LEU A 154 -17.33 -25.23 3.17
N ALA A 155 -16.21 -24.72 3.71
CA ALA A 155 -15.64 -25.19 4.97
C ALA A 155 -16.38 -24.67 6.21
N SER A 156 -17.15 -23.59 6.07
CA SER A 156 -18.04 -23.08 7.12
C SER A 156 -19.27 -23.99 7.33
N ASP A 157 -19.97 -23.86 8.46
CA ASP A 157 -21.17 -24.65 8.82
C ASP A 157 -22.36 -24.52 7.82
N PHE A 158 -22.19 -23.75 6.74
CA PHE A 158 -23.12 -23.59 5.62
C PHE A 158 -22.78 -24.43 4.38
N GLY A 159 -21.75 -25.29 4.44
CA GLY A 159 -21.47 -26.27 3.38
C GLY A 159 -22.69 -27.20 3.14
N PRO A 160 -22.93 -27.66 1.90
CA PRO A 160 -24.02 -28.59 1.62
C PRO A 160 -23.83 -29.84 2.50
N ARG A 161 -24.78 -30.07 3.40
CA ARG A 161 -24.87 -31.36 4.10
C ARG A 161 -25.05 -32.42 3.03
N GLN A 162 -24.14 -33.38 3.00
CA GLN A 162 -24.34 -34.60 2.22
C GLN A 162 -25.47 -35.37 2.90
N ASP A 163 -26.69 -35.17 2.40
CA ASP A 163 -27.83 -36.06 2.63
C ASP A 163 -27.73 -37.29 1.73
#